data_AF-A0A034VNT1-F1
#
_entry.id   AF-A0A034VNT1-F1
#
_cell.length_a   1.000
_cell.length_b   1.000
_cell.length_c   1.000
_cell.angle_alpha   90.00
_cell.angle_beta   90.00
_cell.angle_gamma   90.00
#
_symmetry.space_group_name_H-M   'P 1'
#
loop_
_entity.id
_entity.type
_entity.pdbx_description
1 polymer ?
#
loop_
_entity_poly.entity_id
_entity_poly.type
_entity_poly.pdbx_seq_one_letter_code
_entity_poly.pdbx_strand_id
1 'polypeptide(L)'
;MTIPKTVNPDLANERKKATFDVEEFTAFIHDGESFLQLKRLAEEELFSDLPDPVELDYLSYEDYYNRTVEQCVNAITKVRAMQERVNPGGLEVYHTLMTGPMGTTLMPGGTPMGVHFLMFTRALKNQATPEQYEKFGRRADNCEILGTYVQTELGHGTYLRGLETRADYDRQTDEFVLNTPKLTSYKWWPGGCEY
;
A
#
# COMPACT_ATOMS: atom_id res chain seq x y z
N MET A 1 30.86 -6.38 -1.80
CA MET A 1 31.06 -5.92 -0.42
C MET A 1 30.56 -7.04 0.48
N THR A 2 31.38 -7.59 1.39
CA THR A 2 30.96 -8.73 2.21
C THR A 2 30.29 -8.20 3.47
N ILE A 3 28.97 -8.39 3.61
CA ILE A 3 28.26 -8.02 4.84
C ILE A 3 28.79 -8.91 5.98
N PRO A 4 29.36 -8.34 7.07
CA PRO A 4 29.87 -9.13 8.18
C PRO A 4 28.77 -9.98 8.82
N LYS A 5 29.02 -11.28 9.02
CA LYS A 5 28.09 -12.20 9.71
C LYS A 5 28.09 -12.05 11.23
N THR A 6 29.00 -11.22 11.78
CA THR A 6 29.17 -11.00 13.22
C THR A 6 28.74 -9.60 13.59
N VAL A 7 28.04 -9.47 14.72
CA VAL A 7 27.63 -8.17 15.26
C VAL A 7 28.85 -7.35 15.65
N ASN A 8 28.86 -6.06 15.32
CA ASN A 8 29.91 -5.14 15.75
C ASN A 8 30.03 -5.17 17.29
N PRO A 9 31.24 -5.34 17.86
CA PRO A 9 31.45 -5.39 19.31
C PRO A 9 30.86 -4.20 20.08
N ASP A 10 30.90 -3.00 19.53
CA ASP A 10 30.33 -1.80 20.17
C ASP A 10 28.80 -1.90 20.26
N LEU A 11 28.14 -2.34 19.18
CA LEU A 11 26.70 -2.61 19.19
C LEU A 11 26.34 -3.73 20.17
N ALA A 12 27.16 -4.78 20.25
CA ALA A 12 26.95 -5.86 21.20
C ALA A 12 27.08 -5.37 22.66
N ASN A 13 28.04 -4.48 22.94
CA ASN A 13 28.23 -3.87 24.25
C ASN A 13 27.05 -2.98 24.64
N GLU A 14 26.50 -2.19 23.72
CA GLU A 14 25.30 -1.39 24.00
C GLU A 14 24.06 -2.26 24.21
N ARG A 15 23.84 -3.30 23.38
CA ARG A 15 22.71 -4.24 23.54
C ARG A 15 22.71 -4.94 24.91
N LYS A 16 23.89 -5.25 25.47
CA LYS A 16 24.03 -5.87 26.80
C LYS A 16 23.61 -4.98 27.96
N LYS A 17 23.55 -3.65 27.76
CA LYS A 17 23.14 -2.70 28.80
C LYS A 17 21.62 -2.60 28.95
N ALA A 18 20.84 -3.30 28.12
CA ALA A 18 19.38 -3.30 28.23
C ALA A 18 18.94 -3.80 29.61
N THR A 19 18.07 -3.04 30.26
CA THR A 19 17.55 -3.33 31.62
C THR A 19 16.12 -3.89 31.60
N PHE A 20 15.65 -4.32 30.43
CA PHE A 20 14.31 -4.84 30.20
C PHE A 20 14.39 -6.00 29.20
N ASP A 21 13.36 -6.84 29.19
CA ASP A 21 13.24 -7.92 28.20
C ASP A 21 12.83 -7.34 26.84
N VAL A 22 13.71 -7.51 25.84
CA VAL A 22 13.50 -6.97 24.49
C VAL A 22 12.35 -7.68 23.79
N GLU A 23 12.14 -8.98 24.01
CA GLU A 23 11.03 -9.73 23.42
C GLU A 23 9.70 -9.29 24.01
N GLU A 24 9.63 -9.13 25.34
CA GLU A 24 8.44 -8.60 26.03
C GLU A 24 8.09 -7.20 25.51
N PHE A 25 9.07 -6.31 25.44
CA PHE A 25 8.85 -4.94 24.95
C PHE A 25 8.47 -4.90 23.47
N THR A 26 9.03 -5.80 22.65
CA THR A 26 8.67 -5.91 21.23
C THR A 26 7.24 -6.40 21.08
N ALA A 27 6.81 -7.39 21.87
CA ALA A 27 5.43 -7.84 21.88
C ALA A 27 4.49 -6.71 22.32
N PHE A 28 4.87 -5.93 23.33
CA PHE A 28 4.11 -4.76 23.77
C PHE A 28 3.93 -3.70 22.65
N ILE A 29 4.98 -3.35 21.91
CA ILE A 29 4.91 -2.39 20.80
C ILE A 29 3.97 -2.87 19.68
N HIS A 30 3.89 -4.19 19.48
CA HIS A 30 3.11 -4.81 18.41
C HIS A 30 1.75 -5.33 18.86
N ASP A 31 1.17 -4.76 19.93
CA ASP A 31 -0.16 -5.12 20.44
C ASP A 31 -0.31 -6.60 20.86
N GLY A 32 0.80 -7.21 21.29
CA GLY A 32 0.85 -8.54 21.86
C GLY A 32 1.61 -9.56 21.01
N GLU A 33 1.80 -10.75 21.60
CA GLU A 33 2.64 -11.80 21.03
C GLU A 33 2.09 -12.36 19.71
N SER A 34 0.76 -12.51 19.60
CA SER A 34 0.13 -13.05 18.39
C SER A 34 0.38 -12.18 17.15
N PHE A 35 0.28 -10.86 17.30
CA PHE A 35 0.55 -9.92 16.20
C PHE A 35 2.04 -9.88 15.86
N LEU A 36 2.91 -9.94 16.87
CA LEU A 36 4.36 -10.05 16.65
C LEU A 36 4.72 -11.32 15.88
N GLN A 37 4.13 -12.47 16.21
CA GLN A 37 4.36 -13.73 15.50
C GLN A 37 3.88 -13.66 14.04
N LEU A 38 2.69 -13.08 13.79
CA LEU A 38 2.20 -12.86 12.42
C LEU A 38 3.13 -11.93 11.63
N LYS A 39 3.62 -10.85 12.24
CA LYS A 39 4.60 -9.95 11.63
C LYS A 39 5.88 -10.70 11.26
N ARG A 40 6.44 -11.50 12.17
CA ARG A 40 7.67 -12.28 11.93
C ARG A 40 7.50 -13.27 10.78
N LEU A 41 6.36 -13.97 10.73
CA LEU A 41 6.02 -14.87 9.63
C LEU A 41 5.95 -14.10 8.29
N ALA A 42 5.30 -12.94 8.28
CA ALA A 42 5.24 -12.09 7.09
C ALA A 42 6.62 -11.59 6.67
N GLU A 43 7.49 -11.21 7.62
CA GLU A 43 8.85 -10.79 7.32
C GLU A 43 9.67 -11.94 6.71
N GLU A 44 9.57 -13.14 7.25
CA GLU A 44 10.29 -14.30 6.71
C GLU A 44 9.81 -14.65 5.29
N GLU A 45 8.50 -14.70 5.05
CA GLU A 45 7.96 -15.08 3.74
C GLU A 45 8.16 -14.00 2.67
N LEU A 46 8.03 -12.72 3.03
CA LEU A 46 8.05 -11.60 2.07
C LEU A 46 9.47 -11.12 1.75
N PHE A 47 10.42 -11.25 2.67
CA PHE A 47 11.77 -10.68 2.51
C PHE A 47 12.85 -11.73 2.20
N SER A 48 12.56 -13.03 2.33
CA SER A 48 13.56 -14.10 2.15
C SER A 48 14.18 -14.19 0.76
N ASP A 49 13.49 -13.71 -0.28
CA ASP A 49 13.90 -13.76 -1.68
C ASP A 49 14.12 -12.37 -2.29
N LEU A 50 14.14 -11.32 -1.48
CA LEU A 50 14.42 -9.97 -1.98
C LEU A 50 15.92 -9.79 -2.26
N PRO A 51 16.27 -9.05 -3.33
CA PRO A 51 17.65 -8.66 -3.58
C PRO A 51 18.16 -7.72 -2.47
N ASP A 52 19.48 -7.54 -2.40
CA ASP A 52 20.07 -6.56 -1.48
C ASP A 52 19.45 -5.18 -1.75
N PRO A 53 18.89 -4.48 -0.75
CA PRO A 53 18.24 -3.19 -0.94
C PRO A 53 19.18 -2.16 -1.59
N VAL A 54 20.50 -2.29 -1.40
CA VAL A 54 21.51 -1.44 -2.02
C VAL A 54 21.51 -1.57 -3.56
N GLU A 55 21.06 -2.70 -4.11
CA GLU A 55 20.93 -2.85 -5.57
C GLU A 55 19.88 -1.93 -6.18
N LEU A 56 18.87 -1.50 -5.40
CA LEU A 56 17.83 -0.60 -5.88
C LEU A 56 18.37 0.82 -6.13
N ASP A 57 19.37 1.26 -5.36
CA ASP A 57 19.93 2.61 -5.43
C ASP A 57 20.72 2.89 -6.72
N TYR A 58 21.12 1.83 -7.45
CA TYR A 58 21.89 1.94 -8.69
C TYR A 58 21.03 1.83 -9.96
N LEU A 59 19.73 1.64 -9.82
CA LEU A 59 18.83 1.48 -10.96
C LEU A 59 18.49 2.83 -11.61
N SER A 60 18.22 2.78 -12.91
CA SER A 60 17.53 3.88 -13.58
C SER A 60 16.11 4.02 -13.02
N TYR A 61 15.46 5.17 -13.24
CA TYR A 61 14.06 5.37 -12.84
C TYR A 61 13.13 4.29 -13.42
N GLU A 62 13.33 3.93 -14.69
CA GLU A 62 12.51 2.92 -15.38
C GLU A 62 12.75 1.51 -14.81
N ASP A 63 14.01 1.12 -14.63
CA ASP A 63 14.34 -0.20 -14.05
C ASP A 63 13.86 -0.31 -12.60
N TYR A 64 13.95 0.78 -11.87
CA TYR A 64 13.47 0.89 -10.50
C TYR A 64 11.94 0.71 -10.44
N TYR A 65 11.20 1.38 -11.32
CA TYR A 65 9.76 1.19 -11.46
C TYR A 65 9.41 -0.26 -11.81
N ASN A 66 10.04 -0.83 -12.84
CA ASN A 66 9.78 -2.19 -13.31
C ASN A 66 10.06 -3.22 -12.20
N ARG A 67 11.16 -3.06 -11.47
CA ARG A 67 11.50 -3.93 -10.33
C ARG A 67 10.50 -3.79 -9.19
N THR A 68 10.02 -2.59 -8.90
CA THR A 68 9.01 -2.35 -7.87
C THR A 68 7.67 -2.98 -8.25
N VAL A 69 7.28 -2.94 -9.53
CA VAL A 69 6.08 -3.64 -10.03
C VAL A 69 6.23 -5.16 -9.85
N GLU A 70 7.38 -5.73 -10.23
CA GLU A 70 7.67 -7.17 -10.05
C GLU A 70 7.59 -7.59 -8.57
N GLN A 71 8.27 -6.84 -7.70
CA GLN A 71 8.21 -7.06 -6.25
C GLN A 71 6.79 -6.96 -5.70
N CYS A 72 6.00 -6.01 -6.20
CA CYS A 72 4.60 -5.84 -5.79
C CYS A 72 3.74 -7.07 -6.17
N VAL A 73 3.87 -7.58 -7.39
CA VAL A 73 3.14 -8.77 -7.86
C VAL A 73 3.53 -10.02 -7.05
N ASN A 74 4.83 -10.19 -6.79
CA ASN A 74 5.33 -11.30 -5.99
C ASN A 74 4.83 -11.22 -4.53
N ALA A 75 4.91 -10.04 -3.93
CA ALA A 75 4.41 -9.80 -2.57
C ALA A 75 2.91 -10.07 -2.47
N ILE A 76 2.09 -9.55 -3.40
CA ILE A 76 0.63 -9.77 -3.38
C ILE A 76 0.29 -11.26 -3.45
N THR A 77 0.98 -12.03 -4.29
CA THR A 77 0.78 -13.48 -4.39
C THR A 77 1.04 -14.18 -3.05
N LYS A 78 2.15 -13.84 -2.39
CA LYS A 78 2.52 -14.40 -1.09
C LYS A 78 1.55 -13.98 0.02
N VAL A 79 1.22 -12.69 0.09
CA VAL A 79 0.30 -12.19 1.12
C VAL A 79 -1.10 -12.78 0.95
N ARG A 80 -1.57 -13.01 -0.28
CA ARG A 80 -2.85 -13.71 -0.51
C ARG A 80 -2.81 -15.16 -0.05
N ALA A 81 -1.74 -15.89 -0.35
CA ALA A 81 -1.56 -17.24 0.15
C ALA A 81 -1.51 -17.26 1.70
N MET A 82 -0.86 -16.28 2.32
CA MET A 82 -0.85 -16.11 3.77
C MET A 82 -2.24 -15.82 4.33
N GLN A 83 -2.98 -14.88 3.74
CA GLN A 83 -4.36 -14.55 4.11
C GLN A 83 -5.24 -15.79 4.10
N GLU A 84 -5.20 -16.60 3.04
CA GLU A 84 -6.02 -17.82 2.94
C GLU A 84 -5.67 -18.86 4.02
N ARG A 85 -4.39 -18.96 4.42
CA ARG A 85 -3.99 -19.87 5.51
C ARG A 85 -4.38 -19.38 6.90
N VAL A 86 -4.25 -18.07 7.15
CA VAL A 86 -4.36 -17.49 8.50
C VAL A 86 -5.78 -17.01 8.80
N ASN A 87 -6.50 -16.53 7.79
CA ASN A 87 -7.85 -15.98 7.91
C ASN A 87 -8.63 -16.19 6.58
N PRO A 88 -9.09 -17.43 6.31
CA PRO A 88 -9.75 -17.77 5.05
C PRO A 88 -10.99 -16.91 4.81
N GLY A 89 -11.11 -16.34 3.60
CA GLY A 89 -12.23 -15.46 3.23
C GLY A 89 -12.23 -14.06 3.87
N GLY A 90 -11.24 -13.73 4.70
CA GLY A 90 -10.99 -12.38 5.21
C GLY A 90 -10.14 -11.52 4.26
N LEU A 91 -9.95 -10.25 4.61
CA LEU A 91 -9.13 -9.29 3.87
C LEU A 91 -8.14 -8.52 4.75
N GLU A 92 -8.20 -8.74 6.06
CA GLU A 92 -7.52 -7.94 7.08
C GLU A 92 -5.99 -8.09 7.01
N VAL A 93 -5.49 -9.31 6.81
CA VAL A 93 -4.04 -9.58 6.72
C VAL A 93 -3.50 -8.92 5.46
N TYR A 94 -4.20 -9.11 4.34
CA TYR A 94 -3.82 -8.54 3.06
C TYR A 94 -3.73 -7.01 3.07
N HIS A 95 -4.80 -6.34 3.52
CA HIS A 95 -4.84 -4.89 3.57
C HIS A 95 -3.83 -4.31 4.56
N THR A 96 -3.70 -4.92 5.74
CA THR A 96 -2.81 -4.41 6.80
C THR A 96 -1.35 -4.54 6.40
N LEU A 97 -0.95 -5.67 5.82
CA LEU A 97 0.44 -5.89 5.41
C LEU A 97 0.84 -4.98 4.25
N MET A 98 -0.03 -4.81 3.24
CA MET A 98 0.26 -4.01 2.05
C MET A 98 0.23 -2.49 2.30
N THR A 99 -0.58 -2.00 3.24
CA THR A 99 -0.68 -0.56 3.56
C THR A 99 0.15 -0.14 4.78
N GLY A 100 0.67 -1.10 5.54
CA GLY A 100 1.47 -0.87 6.73
C GLY A 100 2.98 -0.76 6.47
N PRO A 101 3.79 -0.68 7.54
CA PRO A 101 5.25 -0.53 7.44
C PRO A 101 5.94 -1.63 6.63
N MET A 102 5.43 -2.86 6.65
CA MET A 102 6.00 -3.95 5.85
C MET A 102 5.86 -3.71 4.35
N GLY A 103 4.68 -3.30 3.89
CA GLY A 103 4.45 -2.92 2.49
C GLY A 103 5.37 -1.79 2.04
N THR A 104 5.62 -0.79 2.89
CA THR A 104 6.57 0.29 2.57
C THR A 104 8.01 -0.18 2.50
N THR A 105 8.44 -1.12 3.35
CA THR A 105 9.80 -1.66 3.32
C THR A 105 10.02 -2.57 2.11
N LEU A 106 9.00 -3.32 1.69
CA LEU A 106 9.05 -4.15 0.48
C LEU A 106 9.24 -3.32 -0.78
N MET A 107 8.71 -2.09 -0.79
CA MET A 107 8.67 -1.21 -1.95
C MET A 107 9.08 0.21 -1.52
N PRO A 108 10.38 0.44 -1.23
CA PRO A 108 10.85 1.72 -0.68
C PRO A 108 10.58 2.92 -1.59
N GLY A 109 10.39 2.66 -2.88
CA GLY A 109 10.07 3.65 -3.91
C GLY A 109 8.62 4.05 -4.04
N GLY A 110 7.76 3.45 -3.22
CA GLY A 110 6.32 3.53 -3.37
C GLY A 110 5.77 2.40 -4.23
N THR A 111 4.65 1.84 -3.79
CA THR A 111 3.94 0.79 -4.53
C THR A 111 3.03 1.41 -5.60
N PRO A 112 3.03 0.87 -6.83
CA PRO A 112 2.02 1.21 -7.85
C PRO A 112 0.58 1.01 -7.37
N MET A 113 0.37 0.19 -6.33
CA MET A 113 -0.93 -0.13 -5.76
C MET A 113 -1.20 0.55 -4.41
N GLY A 114 -0.34 1.47 -3.99
CA GLY A 114 -0.46 2.13 -2.68
C GLY A 114 -1.78 2.86 -2.51
N VAL A 115 -2.13 3.72 -3.49
CA VAL A 115 -3.38 4.49 -3.45
C VAL A 115 -4.60 3.58 -3.63
N HIS A 116 -4.44 2.47 -4.35
CA HIS A 116 -5.50 1.47 -4.50
C HIS A 116 -5.96 0.95 -3.14
N PHE A 117 -5.04 0.44 -2.32
CA PHE A 117 -5.40 -0.08 -1.00
C PHE A 117 -5.67 0.99 0.05
N LEU A 118 -4.93 2.11 0.00
CA LEU A 118 -5.02 3.15 1.02
C LEU A 118 -6.28 4.00 0.86
N MET A 119 -6.73 4.24 -0.37
CA MET A 119 -7.81 5.19 -0.65
C MET A 119 -8.93 4.60 -1.50
N PHE A 120 -8.65 3.94 -2.62
CA PHE A 120 -9.69 3.49 -3.56
C PHE A 120 -10.65 2.47 -2.94
N THR A 121 -10.13 1.38 -2.36
CA THR A 121 -11.00 0.37 -1.72
C THR A 121 -11.76 0.95 -0.52
N ARG A 122 -11.12 1.83 0.26
CA ARG A 122 -11.77 2.53 1.40
C ARG A 122 -12.87 3.49 0.95
N ALA A 123 -12.67 4.21 -0.16
CA ALA A 123 -13.69 5.09 -0.72
C ALA A 123 -14.92 4.28 -1.14
N LEU A 124 -14.73 3.15 -1.83
CA LEU A 124 -15.83 2.22 -2.15
C LEU A 124 -16.51 1.72 -0.89
N LYS A 125 -15.76 1.22 0.11
CA LYS A 125 -16.33 0.68 1.36
C LYS A 125 -17.16 1.70 2.13
N ASN A 126 -16.75 2.96 2.14
CA ASN A 126 -17.38 3.99 2.96
C ASN A 126 -18.45 4.81 2.22
N GLN A 127 -18.42 4.86 0.88
CA GLN A 127 -19.29 5.76 0.09
C GLN A 127 -20.19 5.03 -0.90
N ALA A 128 -19.89 3.78 -1.27
CA ALA A 128 -20.73 3.01 -2.18
C ALA A 128 -21.98 2.48 -1.47
N THR A 129 -23.07 2.35 -2.21
CA THR A 129 -24.21 1.54 -1.76
C THR A 129 -23.82 0.06 -1.69
N PRO A 130 -24.57 -0.81 -0.97
CA PRO A 130 -24.30 -2.25 -0.96
C PRO A 130 -24.24 -2.87 -2.36
N GLU A 131 -25.12 -2.44 -3.27
CA GLU A 131 -25.12 -2.89 -4.66
C GLU A 131 -23.86 -2.46 -5.43
N GLN A 132 -23.44 -1.20 -5.27
CA GLN A 132 -22.22 -0.68 -5.88
C GLN A 132 -20.97 -1.35 -5.30
N TYR A 133 -20.94 -1.62 -3.99
CA TYR A 133 -19.84 -2.33 -3.35
C TYR A 133 -19.73 -3.77 -3.85
N GLU A 134 -20.85 -4.48 -3.97
CA GLU A 134 -20.82 -5.84 -4.52
C GLU A 134 -20.31 -5.85 -5.97
N LYS A 135 -20.74 -4.87 -6.78
CA LYS A 135 -20.32 -4.74 -8.18
C LYS A 135 -18.86 -4.32 -8.36
N PHE A 136 -18.36 -3.39 -7.56
CA PHE A 136 -17.04 -2.77 -7.75
C PHE A 136 -16.09 -2.99 -6.57
N GLY A 137 -16.57 -2.87 -5.34
CA GLY A 137 -15.79 -3.05 -4.11
C GLY A 137 -15.18 -4.44 -3.99
N ARG A 138 -15.95 -5.51 -4.19
CA ARG A 138 -15.44 -6.90 -4.17
C ARG A 138 -14.31 -7.13 -5.16
N ARG A 139 -14.48 -6.62 -6.38
CA ARG A 139 -13.48 -6.71 -7.45
C ARG A 139 -12.21 -5.93 -7.10
N ALA A 140 -12.35 -4.78 -6.43
CA ALA A 140 -11.23 -3.99 -5.95
C ALA A 140 -10.49 -4.72 -4.81
N ASP A 141 -11.19 -5.26 -3.82
CA ASP A 141 -10.61 -6.06 -2.73
C ASP A 141 -9.82 -7.26 -3.27
N ASN A 142 -10.32 -7.90 -4.33
CA ASN A 142 -9.68 -9.02 -5.03
C ASN A 142 -8.65 -8.58 -6.09
N CYS A 143 -8.33 -7.29 -6.21
CA CYS A 143 -7.49 -6.69 -7.26
C CYS A 143 -7.78 -7.17 -8.68
N GLU A 144 -9.04 -7.51 -8.97
CA GLU A 144 -9.55 -7.76 -10.32
C GLU A 144 -9.70 -6.45 -11.10
N ILE A 145 -9.83 -5.33 -10.36
CA ILE A 145 -9.69 -3.98 -10.87
C ILE A 145 -8.68 -3.22 -10.02
N LEU A 146 -7.87 -2.40 -10.67
CA LEU A 146 -7.02 -1.42 -10.01
C LEU A 146 -7.66 -0.05 -10.11
N GLY A 147 -7.37 0.81 -9.14
CA GLY A 147 -8.03 2.11 -9.05
C GLY A 147 -7.29 3.03 -8.09
N THR A 148 -7.67 4.29 -8.14
CA THR A 148 -7.05 5.37 -7.36
C THR A 148 -8.13 6.35 -6.87
N TYR A 149 -7.74 7.30 -6.03
CA TYR A 149 -8.62 8.34 -5.52
C TYR A 149 -8.23 9.69 -6.11
N VAL A 150 -9.07 10.18 -7.03
CA VAL A 150 -8.77 11.34 -7.87
C VAL A 150 -9.55 12.56 -7.37
N GLN A 151 -8.93 13.34 -6.48
CA GLN A 151 -9.58 14.52 -5.88
C GLN A 151 -8.89 15.83 -6.26
N THR A 152 -7.60 15.95 -5.91
CA THR A 152 -6.81 17.17 -6.08
C THR A 152 -6.73 17.60 -7.54
N GLU A 153 -6.85 18.91 -7.75
CA GLU A 153 -6.70 19.58 -9.03
C GLU A 153 -5.44 20.44 -9.04
N LEU A 154 -4.93 20.75 -10.22
CA LEU A 154 -3.76 21.62 -10.41
C LEU A 154 -3.91 22.96 -9.67
N GLY A 155 -5.11 23.55 -9.68
CA GLY A 155 -5.41 24.81 -8.98
C GLY A 155 -5.88 24.65 -7.54
N HIS A 156 -6.29 23.44 -7.11
CA HIS A 156 -7.01 23.24 -5.86
C HIS A 156 -6.69 21.89 -5.18
N GLY A 157 -6.08 21.93 -4.00
CA GLY A 157 -5.88 20.74 -3.14
C GLY A 157 -6.66 20.82 -1.84
N THR A 158 -6.33 21.78 -0.98
CA THR A 158 -6.89 21.88 0.36
C THR A 158 -8.36 22.33 0.38
N TYR A 159 -8.73 23.27 -0.50
CA TYR A 159 -10.06 23.88 -0.51
C TYR A 159 -11.02 23.13 -1.45
N LEU A 160 -11.68 22.09 -0.92
CA LEU A 160 -12.59 21.22 -1.70
C LEU A 160 -13.76 21.97 -2.35
N ARG A 161 -14.28 23.02 -1.71
CA ARG A 161 -15.37 23.84 -2.28
C ARG A 161 -14.93 24.69 -3.48
N GLY A 162 -13.62 24.76 -3.74
CA GLY A 162 -13.05 25.43 -4.90
C GLY A 162 -12.79 24.52 -6.09
N LEU A 163 -13.01 23.20 -5.97
CA LEU A 163 -12.81 22.28 -7.09
C LEU A 163 -13.66 22.71 -8.30
N GLU A 164 -13.04 22.65 -9.47
CA GLU A 164 -13.59 23.18 -10.72
C GLU A 164 -14.13 22.06 -11.63
N THR A 165 -13.70 20.81 -11.45
CA THR A 165 -14.26 19.65 -12.17
C THR A 165 -15.75 19.55 -11.89
N ARG A 166 -16.57 19.37 -12.94
CA ARG A 166 -18.02 19.24 -12.81
C ARG A 166 -18.49 17.84 -13.17
N ALA A 167 -19.58 17.43 -12.51
CA ALA A 167 -20.38 16.26 -12.86
C ALA A 167 -21.83 16.74 -13.04
N ASP A 168 -22.20 17.06 -14.27
CA ASP A 168 -23.52 17.60 -14.60
C ASP A 168 -24.47 16.43 -14.95
N TYR A 169 -25.60 16.29 -14.24
CA TYR A 169 -26.56 15.20 -14.48
C TYR A 169 -27.46 15.48 -15.69
N ASP A 170 -27.42 14.60 -16.69
CA ASP A 170 -28.32 14.63 -17.85
C ASP A 170 -29.51 13.69 -17.63
N ARG A 171 -30.70 14.27 -17.52
CA ARG A 171 -31.96 13.55 -17.32
C ARG A 171 -32.43 12.77 -18.55
N GLN A 172 -31.94 13.11 -19.75
CA GLN A 172 -32.37 12.44 -20.98
C GLN A 172 -31.72 11.06 -21.10
N THR A 173 -30.46 10.93 -20.67
CA THR A 173 -29.68 9.70 -20.76
C THR A 173 -29.51 8.98 -19.43
N ASP A 174 -29.87 9.62 -18.31
CA ASP A 174 -29.63 9.12 -16.94
C ASP A 174 -28.13 8.96 -16.63
N GLU A 175 -27.33 9.92 -17.09
CA GLU A 175 -25.86 9.89 -16.97
C GLU A 175 -25.32 11.15 -16.29
N PHE A 176 -24.12 11.03 -15.71
CA PHE A 176 -23.33 12.20 -15.30
C PHE A 176 -22.27 12.51 -16.35
N VAL A 177 -22.29 13.74 -16.86
CA VAL A 177 -21.28 14.26 -17.78
C VAL A 177 -20.14 14.90 -16.98
N LEU A 178 -18.98 14.25 -17.00
CA LEU A 178 -17.78 14.76 -16.33
C LEU A 178 -17.04 15.77 -17.23
N ASN A 179 -16.70 16.94 -16.69
CA ASN A 179 -16.04 18.01 -17.45
C ASN A 179 -14.87 18.63 -16.66
N THR A 180 -13.76 18.84 -17.36
CA THR A 180 -12.55 19.56 -16.91
C THR A 180 -12.50 20.92 -17.63
N PRO A 181 -13.20 21.96 -17.14
CA PRO A 181 -13.47 23.17 -17.91
C PRO A 181 -12.25 24.08 -18.15
N LYS A 182 -11.19 23.92 -17.35
CA LYS A 182 -9.98 24.75 -17.40
C LYS A 182 -8.73 23.92 -17.14
N LEU A 183 -7.57 24.44 -17.50
CA LEU A 183 -6.29 23.81 -17.15
C LEU A 183 -6.14 23.59 -15.63
N THR A 184 -6.56 24.57 -14.82
CA THR A 184 -6.50 24.49 -13.35
C THR A 184 -7.40 23.42 -12.76
N SER A 185 -8.42 22.97 -13.50
CA SER A 185 -9.34 21.90 -13.09
C SER A 185 -8.80 20.49 -13.36
N TYR A 186 -7.66 20.37 -14.04
CA TYR A 186 -7.03 19.08 -14.31
C TYR A 186 -6.65 18.38 -13.02
N LYS A 187 -7.00 17.09 -12.90
CA LYS A 187 -6.67 16.28 -11.73
C LYS A 187 -5.17 16.04 -11.65
N TRP A 188 -4.54 16.43 -10.55
CA TRP A 188 -3.09 16.47 -10.44
C TRP A 188 -2.65 16.02 -9.03
N TRP A 189 -1.60 15.19 -8.95
CA TRP A 189 -1.09 14.46 -7.78
C TRP A 189 -1.66 13.08 -7.44
N PRO A 190 -2.86 12.63 -7.87
CA PRO A 190 -3.31 11.27 -7.58
C PRO A 190 -2.33 10.21 -8.07
N GLY A 191 -1.72 9.48 -7.14
CA GLY A 191 -0.82 8.38 -7.48
C GLY A 191 -1.54 7.25 -8.20
N GLY A 192 -0.86 6.61 -9.16
CA GLY A 192 -1.44 5.53 -9.97
C GLY A 192 -2.41 5.99 -11.07
N CYS A 193 -2.45 7.30 -11.39
CA CYS A 193 -3.21 7.84 -12.51
C CYS A 193 -2.44 7.86 -13.85
N GLU A 194 -1.13 7.65 -13.84
CA GLU A 194 -0.28 7.79 -15.03
C GLU A 194 0.19 6.39 -15.48
N TYR A 195 -0.20 6.04 -16.71
CA TYR A 195 0.44 5.02 -17.55
C TYR A 195 0.91 5.69 -18.83
#